data_AF-A0A259LRU6-F1
#
_entry.id   AF-A0A259LRU6-F1
#
_cell.length_a   1.000
_cell.length_b   1.000
_cell.length_c   1.000
_cell.angle_alpha   90.00
_cell.angle_beta   90.00
_cell.angle_gamma   90.00
#
_symmetry.space_group_name_H-M   'P 1'
#
loop_
_entity.id
_entity.type
_entity.pdbx_description
1 polymer ?
#
loop_
_entity_poly.entity_id
_entity_poly.type
_entity_poly.pdbx_seq_one_letter_code
_entity_poly.pdbx_strand_id
1 'polypeptide(L)'
;MRCVSFTLAAFTALLLAACAPEEPAAKPAAPPMPSESLTRPPQAPEPVTLTADAEAMKAAILREAERGALRSLARLADQQEGFISNAGGRNHFEFWDLLRRTGVDPNRKIRDLFEGPPGKREIDGEVWFVWPDLAAKDARDLIPEKLTFVERRRLRELIGEDGIDRIRAGEGYPGMRTAISAEGRWVYFVLGQDGEE
;
A
#
# COMPACT_ATOMS: atom_id res chain seq x y z
N MET A 1 32.36 45.91 -52.86
CA MET A 1 32.87 47.28 -53.00
C MET A 1 31.73 48.18 -53.44
N ARG A 2 31.44 49.25 -52.66
CA ARG A 2 30.87 50.55 -53.08
C ARG A 2 29.44 50.52 -53.68
N CYS A 3 28.48 51.40 -53.37
CA CYS A 3 28.50 52.72 -52.76
C CYS A 3 27.13 53.03 -52.12
N VAL A 4 27.19 53.78 -51.03
CA VAL A 4 26.12 54.58 -50.44
C VAL A 4 25.75 55.70 -51.41
N SER A 5 24.47 56.10 -51.45
CA SER A 5 24.08 57.50 -51.61
C SER A 5 22.64 57.76 -51.18
N PHE A 6 22.54 58.60 -50.15
CA PHE A 6 21.37 59.32 -49.65
C PHE A 6 20.73 60.22 -50.72
N THR A 7 19.42 60.41 -50.69
CA THR A 7 18.84 61.76 -50.83
C THR A 7 17.49 61.87 -50.11
N LEU A 8 17.34 63.02 -49.46
CA LEU A 8 16.37 63.47 -48.47
C LEU A 8 15.35 64.42 -49.14
N ALA A 9 14.07 64.39 -48.72
CA ALA A 9 13.15 65.55 -48.57
C ALA A 9 11.68 65.08 -48.62
N ALA A 10 10.66 65.68 -48.02
CA ALA A 10 10.47 66.66 -46.95
C ALA A 10 8.94 66.98 -46.93
N PHE A 11 8.34 67.15 -45.73
CA PHE A 11 7.04 67.81 -45.44
C PHE A 11 5.74 67.18 -46.01
N THR A 12 4.65 67.02 -45.25
CA THR A 12 3.88 68.09 -44.60
C THR A 12 2.89 67.49 -43.57
N ALA A 13 2.68 68.20 -42.45
CA ALA A 13 1.71 67.90 -41.41
C ALA A 13 0.26 68.24 -41.81
N LEU A 14 -0.73 67.54 -41.25
CA LEU A 14 -1.98 68.17 -40.78
C LEU A 14 -2.69 67.30 -39.72
N LEU A 15 -3.11 67.96 -38.64
CA LEU A 15 -3.83 67.45 -37.49
C LEU A 15 -5.32 67.18 -37.78
N LEU A 16 -5.86 66.06 -37.26
CA LEU A 16 -7.25 65.88 -36.82
C LEU A 16 -7.19 64.90 -35.62
N ALA A 17 -7.29 65.38 -34.39
CA ALA A 17 -8.53 65.57 -33.63
C ALA A 17 -9.18 64.24 -33.16
N ALA A 18 -8.86 63.89 -31.91
CA ALA A 18 -9.73 63.49 -30.80
C ALA A 18 -10.60 62.20 -30.85
N CYS A 19 -10.59 61.55 -29.67
CA CYS A 19 -11.49 60.51 -29.14
C CYS A 19 -11.21 59.06 -29.54
N ALA A 20 -10.19 58.46 -28.92
CA ALA A 20 -10.22 57.04 -28.60
C ALA A 20 -10.68 56.88 -27.13
N PRO A 21 -11.74 56.09 -26.86
CA PRO A 21 -12.21 55.86 -25.51
C PRO A 21 -11.19 55.03 -24.73
N GLU A 22 -10.99 55.43 -23.47
CA GLU A 22 -10.14 54.78 -22.48
C GLU A 22 -10.67 53.34 -22.24
N GLU A 23 -9.96 52.33 -22.73
CA GLU A 23 -10.22 50.94 -22.37
C GLU A 23 -10.00 50.77 -20.86
N PRO A 24 -10.94 50.17 -20.12
CA PRO A 24 -10.73 49.93 -18.71
C PRO A 24 -9.57 48.96 -18.56
N ALA A 25 -8.51 49.40 -17.87
CA ALA A 25 -7.35 48.59 -17.56
C ALA A 25 -7.82 47.25 -16.97
N ALA A 26 -7.67 46.18 -17.75
CA ALA A 26 -7.94 44.83 -17.30
C ALA A 26 -7.06 44.56 -16.08
N LYS A 27 -7.68 44.33 -14.92
CA LYS A 27 -7.00 43.80 -13.74
C LYS A 27 -6.19 42.57 -14.17
N PRO A 28 -4.91 42.44 -13.78
CA PRO A 28 -4.17 41.22 -14.08
C PRO A 28 -4.95 40.04 -13.52
N ALA A 29 -5.30 39.09 -14.38
CA ALA A 29 -5.88 37.84 -13.95
C ALA A 29 -4.93 37.21 -12.93
N ALA A 30 -5.43 36.93 -11.73
CA ALA A 30 -4.68 36.16 -10.75
C ALA A 30 -4.22 34.85 -11.42
N PRO A 31 -2.99 34.39 -11.18
CA PRO A 31 -2.54 33.11 -11.73
C PRO A 31 -3.55 32.03 -11.35
N PRO A 32 -3.88 31.10 -12.26
CA PRO A 32 -4.82 30.03 -11.96
C PRO A 32 -4.32 29.29 -10.73
N MET A 33 -5.06 29.41 -9.64
CA MET A 33 -4.85 28.58 -8.46
C MET A 33 -4.98 27.12 -8.92
N PRO A 34 -4.00 26.25 -8.65
CA PRO A 34 -4.13 24.85 -9.01
C PRO A 34 -5.41 24.29 -8.40
N SER A 35 -6.24 23.67 -9.25
CA SER A 35 -7.50 23.06 -8.86
C SER A 35 -7.31 22.17 -7.62
N GLU A 36 -8.10 22.46 -6.60
CA GLU A 36 -8.22 21.77 -5.31
C GLU A 36 -7.77 20.30 -5.31
N SER A 37 -6.48 20.05 -5.08
CA SER A 37 -5.99 18.68 -4.90
C SER A 37 -4.77 18.59 -3.98
N LEU A 38 -4.64 19.55 -3.05
CA LEU A 38 -3.60 19.52 -1.99
C LEU A 38 -4.18 19.63 -0.57
N THR A 39 -5.46 19.97 -0.41
CA THR A 39 -6.13 20.16 0.88
C THR A 39 -7.19 19.10 1.19
N ARG A 40 -7.49 18.17 0.28
CA ARG A 40 -8.41 17.06 0.57
C ARG A 40 -7.72 16.11 1.56
N PRO A 41 -8.29 15.90 2.76
CA PRO A 41 -7.78 14.88 3.67
C PRO A 41 -7.77 13.53 2.94
N PRO A 42 -6.73 12.69 3.10
CA PRO A 42 -6.74 11.35 2.54
C PRO A 42 -8.01 10.63 3.01
N GLN A 43 -8.84 10.18 2.07
CA GLN A 43 -9.99 9.35 2.40
C GLN A 43 -9.46 8.02 2.95
N ALA A 44 -9.96 7.63 4.12
CA ALA A 44 -9.67 6.30 4.65
C ALA A 44 -10.18 5.27 3.62
N PRO A 45 -9.38 4.22 3.33
CA PRO A 45 -9.82 3.16 2.44
C PRO A 45 -11.11 2.53 2.98
N GLU A 46 -11.99 2.12 2.06
CA GLU A 46 -13.23 1.46 2.43
C GLU A 46 -12.93 0.19 3.25
N PRO A 47 -13.63 -0.05 4.38
CA PRO A 47 -13.42 -1.24 5.19
C PRO A 47 -13.64 -2.51 4.36
N VAL A 48 -12.66 -3.40 4.38
CA VAL A 48 -12.76 -4.70 3.71
C VAL A 48 -13.71 -5.59 4.51
N THR A 49 -14.83 -5.96 3.88
CA THR A 49 -15.79 -6.92 4.43
C THR A 49 -15.44 -8.32 3.93
N LEU A 50 -15.33 -9.27 4.87
CA LEU A 50 -15.06 -10.67 4.57
C LEU A 50 -16.32 -11.36 4.05
N THR A 51 -16.15 -12.42 3.27
CA THR A 51 -17.25 -13.36 2.98
C THR A 51 -17.54 -14.23 4.20
N ALA A 52 -18.72 -14.84 4.25
CA ALA A 52 -19.10 -15.74 5.34
C ALA A 52 -18.11 -16.90 5.52
N ASP A 53 -17.61 -17.48 4.41
CA ASP A 53 -16.65 -18.58 4.45
C ASP A 53 -15.28 -18.12 4.97
N ALA A 54 -14.83 -16.93 4.56
CA ALA A 54 -13.60 -16.35 5.08
C ALA A 54 -13.70 -16.01 6.57
N GLU A 55 -14.86 -15.51 7.04
CA GLU A 55 -15.11 -15.30 8.47
C GLU A 55 -15.11 -16.61 9.25
N ALA A 56 -15.74 -17.66 8.72
CA ALA A 56 -15.77 -18.97 9.35
C ALA A 56 -14.37 -19.57 9.49
N MET A 57 -13.53 -19.45 8.45
CA MET A 57 -12.13 -19.88 8.50
C MET A 57 -11.31 -19.04 9.47
N LYS A 58 -11.43 -17.71 9.45
CA LYS A 58 -10.78 -16.83 10.43
C LYS A 58 -11.14 -17.24 11.86
N ALA A 59 -12.42 -17.50 12.13
CA ALA A 59 -12.87 -17.96 13.43
C ALA A 59 -12.31 -19.34 13.79
N ALA A 60 -12.18 -20.27 12.83
CA ALA A 60 -11.56 -21.57 13.07
C ALA A 60 -10.08 -21.44 13.47
N ILE A 61 -9.32 -20.62 12.76
CA ILE A 61 -7.91 -20.37 13.07
C ILE A 61 -7.77 -19.75 14.47
N LEU A 62 -8.57 -18.72 14.77
CA LEU A 62 -8.55 -18.05 16.08
C LEU A 62 -8.89 -19.02 17.22
N ARG A 63 -9.91 -19.88 17.06
CA ARG A 63 -10.26 -20.87 18.09
C ARG A 63 -9.10 -21.80 18.43
N GLU A 64 -8.37 -22.30 17.43
CA GLU A 64 -7.22 -23.18 17.68
C GLU A 64 -6.03 -22.43 18.29
N ALA A 65 -5.80 -21.18 17.84
CA ALA A 65 -4.75 -20.32 18.36
C ALA A 65 -4.99 -19.89 19.82
N GLU A 66 -6.22 -19.52 20.18
CA GLU A 66 -6.60 -19.13 21.55
C GLU A 66 -6.45 -20.27 22.56
N ARG A 67 -6.70 -21.50 22.15
CA ARG A 67 -6.48 -22.70 22.96
C ARG A 67 -4.99 -23.04 23.15
N GLY A 68 -4.08 -22.38 22.41
CA GLY A 68 -2.66 -22.70 22.37
C GLY A 68 -2.35 -24.08 21.74
N ALA A 69 -3.31 -24.64 20.99
CA ALA A 69 -3.26 -26.01 20.49
C ALA A 69 -2.46 -26.09 19.18
N LEU A 70 -1.14 -25.95 19.25
CA LEU A 70 -0.28 -25.86 18.07
C LEU A 70 -0.42 -27.04 17.09
N ARG A 71 -0.62 -28.26 17.59
CA ARG A 71 -0.90 -29.44 16.76
C ARG A 71 -2.23 -29.31 16.00
N SER A 72 -3.25 -28.75 16.63
CA SER A 72 -4.54 -28.53 15.97
C SER A 72 -4.46 -27.42 14.93
N LEU A 73 -3.72 -26.35 15.21
CA LEU A 73 -3.48 -25.28 14.24
C LEU A 73 -2.73 -25.83 13.01
N ALA A 74 -1.67 -26.63 13.23
CA ALA A 74 -0.91 -27.25 12.14
C ALA A 74 -1.77 -28.22 11.32
N ARG A 75 -2.59 -29.04 11.98
CA ARG A 75 -3.54 -29.94 11.31
C ARG A 75 -4.56 -29.16 10.48
N LEU A 76 -5.04 -28.02 10.95
CA LEU A 76 -5.95 -27.17 10.19
C LEU A 76 -5.28 -26.64 8.91
N ALA A 77 -4.01 -26.25 8.99
CA ALA A 77 -3.21 -25.86 7.84
C ALA A 77 -2.94 -27.02 6.87
N ASP A 78 -2.57 -28.20 7.38
CA ASP A 78 -2.32 -29.41 6.58
C ASP A 78 -3.57 -29.89 5.81
N GLN A 79 -4.77 -29.52 6.27
CA GLN A 79 -6.04 -29.82 5.60
C GLN A 79 -6.34 -28.90 4.41
N GLN A 80 -5.62 -27.79 4.27
CA GLN A 80 -5.85 -26.85 3.17
C GLN A 80 -4.96 -27.20 1.99
N GLU A 81 -5.58 -27.31 0.83
CA GLU A 81 -4.85 -27.56 -0.40
C GLU A 81 -3.90 -26.40 -0.72
N GLY A 82 -2.62 -26.74 -0.91
CA GLY A 82 -1.59 -25.79 -1.30
C GLY A 82 -1.22 -24.78 -0.22
N PHE A 83 -1.48 -25.04 1.06
CA PHE A 83 -1.08 -24.13 2.14
C PHE A 83 0.42 -23.86 2.16
N ILE A 84 0.79 -22.58 2.32
CA ILE A 84 2.20 -22.17 2.35
C ILE A 84 2.57 -21.59 3.72
N SER A 85 3.74 -21.98 4.22
CA SER A 85 4.43 -21.32 5.33
C SER A 85 5.94 -21.34 5.12
N ASN A 86 6.71 -20.73 6.01
CA ASN A 86 8.18 -20.78 5.99
C ASN A 86 8.76 -22.16 6.35
N ALA A 87 7.93 -23.21 6.49
CA ALA A 87 8.40 -24.55 6.81
C ALA A 87 9.35 -25.13 5.74
N GLY A 88 9.28 -24.64 4.50
CA GLY A 88 10.19 -25.05 3.42
C GLY A 88 10.04 -26.52 3.06
N GLY A 89 8.81 -27.03 2.98
CA GLY A 89 8.49 -28.43 2.73
C GLY A 89 8.56 -29.35 3.96
N ARG A 90 8.96 -28.84 5.13
CA ARG A 90 8.83 -29.56 6.41
C ARG A 90 7.37 -29.60 6.87
N ASN A 91 7.06 -30.54 7.76
CA ASN A 91 5.77 -30.58 8.43
C ASN A 91 5.52 -29.28 9.22
N HIS A 92 4.32 -28.70 9.10
CA HIS A 92 3.99 -27.42 9.73
C HIS A 92 4.07 -27.46 11.26
N PHE A 93 3.64 -28.56 11.89
CA PHE A 93 3.74 -28.70 13.34
C PHE A 93 5.20 -28.69 13.80
N GLU A 94 6.08 -29.46 13.15
CA GLU A 94 7.49 -29.52 13.54
C GLU A 94 8.17 -28.14 13.42
N PHE A 95 7.91 -27.43 12.32
CA PHE A 95 8.45 -26.10 12.10
C PHE A 95 7.94 -25.10 13.14
N TRP A 96 6.62 -25.05 13.35
CA TRP A 96 6.00 -24.13 14.30
C TRP A 96 6.36 -24.44 15.76
N ASP A 97 6.53 -25.72 16.10
CA ASP A 97 6.94 -26.11 17.44
C ASP A 97 8.41 -25.76 17.70
N LEU A 98 9.28 -25.87 16.68
CA LEU A 98 10.64 -25.34 16.76
C LEU A 98 10.63 -23.83 17.05
N LEU A 99 9.88 -23.04 16.28
CA LEU A 99 9.77 -21.60 16.50
C LEU A 99 9.30 -21.26 17.91
N ARG A 100 8.28 -21.97 18.41
CA ARG A 100 7.77 -21.76 19.76
C ARG A 100 8.84 -22.06 20.81
N ARG A 101 9.63 -23.12 20.62
CA ARG A 101 10.75 -23.47 21.51
C ARG A 101 11.89 -22.46 21.46
N THR A 102 12.06 -21.73 20.35
CA THR A 102 13.03 -20.65 20.20
C THR A 102 12.47 -19.26 20.52
N GLY A 103 11.26 -19.19 21.09
CA GLY A 103 10.68 -17.94 21.61
C GLY A 103 9.66 -17.25 20.71
N VAL A 104 9.39 -17.76 19.51
CA VAL A 104 8.38 -17.23 18.58
C VAL A 104 7.13 -18.11 18.62
N ASP A 105 6.10 -17.71 19.36
CA ASP A 105 4.85 -18.47 19.46
C ASP A 105 3.91 -18.21 18.27
N PRO A 106 3.69 -19.20 17.37
CA PRO A 106 2.86 -19.00 16.18
C PRO A 106 1.39 -18.75 16.50
N ASN A 107 0.86 -19.31 17.60
CA ASN A 107 -0.51 -19.06 18.03
C ASN A 107 -0.71 -17.60 18.43
N ARG A 108 0.25 -17.03 19.15
CA ARG A 108 0.21 -15.60 19.49
C ARG A 108 0.31 -14.76 18.22
N LYS A 109 1.30 -15.03 17.37
CA LYS A 109 1.58 -14.26 16.15
C LYS A 109 0.39 -14.22 15.17
N ILE A 110 -0.32 -15.33 14.97
CA ILE A 110 -1.50 -15.34 14.09
C ILE A 110 -2.68 -14.55 14.67
N ARG A 111 -2.86 -14.52 16.00
CA ARG A 111 -3.88 -13.67 16.65
C ARG A 111 -3.53 -12.20 16.49
N ASP A 112 -2.28 -11.84 16.76
CA ASP A 112 -1.77 -10.46 16.63
C ASP A 112 -2.01 -9.93 15.20
N LEU A 113 -1.88 -10.78 14.16
CA LEU A 113 -2.23 -10.41 12.78
C LEU A 113 -3.72 -10.06 12.60
N PHE A 114 -4.60 -10.87 13.19
CA PHE A 114 -6.06 -10.74 13.03
C PHE A 114 -6.68 -9.59 13.83
N GLU A 115 -5.93 -8.98 14.74
CA GLU A 115 -6.28 -7.70 15.37
C GLU A 115 -6.22 -6.53 14.38
N GLY A 116 -5.40 -6.65 13.34
CA GLY A 116 -5.29 -5.66 12.28
C GLY A 116 -6.39 -5.76 11.21
N PRO A 117 -6.58 -4.69 10.41
CA PRO A 117 -7.51 -4.72 9.29
C PRO A 117 -7.01 -5.67 8.18
N PRO A 118 -7.92 -6.40 7.51
CA PRO A 118 -7.63 -7.08 6.26
C PRO A 118 -7.51 -6.08 5.10
N GLY A 119 -6.69 -6.45 4.13
CA GLY A 119 -6.72 -5.93 2.78
C GLY A 119 -7.31 -6.95 1.83
N LYS A 120 -7.69 -6.51 0.63
CA LYS A 120 -8.24 -7.37 -0.42
C LYS A 120 -7.25 -7.40 -1.59
N ARG A 121 -6.96 -8.59 -2.09
CA ARG A 121 -6.15 -8.80 -3.30
C ARG A 121 -6.85 -9.77 -4.24
N GLU A 122 -6.74 -9.55 -5.54
CA GLU A 122 -7.22 -10.48 -6.56
C GLU A 122 -5.99 -11.12 -7.21
N ILE A 123 -5.94 -12.46 -7.19
CA ILE A 123 -4.83 -13.24 -7.74
C ILE A 123 -5.44 -14.34 -8.59
N ASP A 124 -5.11 -14.38 -9.87
CA ASP A 124 -5.60 -15.38 -10.82
C ASP A 124 -7.14 -15.56 -10.80
N GLY A 125 -7.88 -14.47 -10.57
CA GLY A 125 -9.34 -14.44 -10.49
C GLY A 125 -9.93 -14.87 -9.15
N GLU A 126 -9.10 -15.26 -8.18
CA GLU A 126 -9.51 -15.54 -6.80
C GLU A 126 -9.32 -14.30 -5.92
N VAL A 127 -10.31 -14.01 -5.08
CA VAL A 127 -10.21 -12.93 -4.09
C VAL A 127 -9.59 -13.48 -2.81
N TRP A 128 -8.49 -12.87 -2.36
CA TRP A 128 -7.83 -13.17 -1.09
C TRP A 128 -7.96 -11.99 -0.13
N PHE A 129 -8.28 -12.30 1.12
CA PHE A 129 -8.22 -11.39 2.26
C PHE A 129 -6.89 -11.57 2.97
N VAL A 130 -6.08 -10.52 3.04
CA VAL A 130 -4.69 -10.59 3.51
C VAL A 130 -4.53 -9.72 4.76
N TRP A 131 -3.85 -10.28 5.76
CA TRP A 131 -3.45 -9.56 6.98
C TRP A 131 -1.93 -9.43 7.06
N PRO A 132 -1.40 -8.26 7.44
CA PRO A 132 -2.12 -6.99 7.52
C PRO A 132 -2.56 -6.50 6.13
N ASP A 133 -3.53 -5.60 6.06
CA ASP A 133 -3.92 -4.86 4.84
C ASP A 133 -2.75 -4.29 4.02
N LEU A 134 -1.69 -3.81 4.65
CA LEU A 134 -0.48 -3.34 3.96
C LEU A 134 0.20 -4.46 3.15
N ALA A 135 0.09 -5.72 3.57
CA ALA A 135 0.60 -6.87 2.83
C ALA A 135 -0.27 -7.25 1.62
N ALA A 136 -1.47 -6.66 1.49
CA ALA A 136 -2.31 -6.83 0.31
C ALA A 136 -1.91 -5.89 -0.85
N LYS A 137 -1.17 -4.81 -0.56
CA LYS A 137 -0.73 -3.84 -1.58
C LYS A 137 0.36 -4.44 -2.46
N ASP A 138 0.37 -4.05 -3.74
CA ASP A 138 1.49 -4.36 -4.62
C ASP A 138 2.73 -3.53 -4.24
N ALA A 139 3.93 -4.04 -4.56
CA ALA A 139 5.20 -3.40 -4.21
C ALA A 139 5.27 -1.92 -4.63
N ARG A 140 4.76 -1.60 -5.83
CA ARG A 140 4.74 -0.22 -6.38
C ARG A 140 3.88 0.76 -5.56
N ASP A 141 2.89 0.24 -4.84
CA ASP A 141 1.90 0.99 -4.05
C ASP A 141 2.21 0.94 -2.54
N LEU A 142 3.18 0.11 -2.15
CA LEU A 142 3.70 -0.01 -0.79
C LEU A 142 4.87 0.94 -0.50
N ILE A 143 5.39 1.63 -1.52
CA ILE A 143 6.49 2.60 -1.39
C ILE A 143 6.18 3.60 -0.28
N PRO A 144 7.01 3.72 0.78
CA PRO A 144 6.71 4.52 1.96
C PRO A 144 6.31 5.96 1.62
N GLU A 145 6.97 6.55 0.63
CA GLU A 145 6.77 7.93 0.18
C GLU A 145 5.38 8.19 -0.42
N LYS A 146 4.72 7.15 -0.95
CA LYS A 146 3.35 7.20 -1.48
C LYS A 146 2.28 6.97 -0.41
N LEU A 147 2.65 6.38 0.72
CA LEU A 147 1.74 6.09 1.80
C LEU A 147 1.39 7.35 2.60
N THR A 148 0.18 7.35 3.16
CA THR A 148 -0.22 8.35 4.15
C THR A 148 0.70 8.29 5.38
N PHE A 149 0.73 9.36 6.17
CA PHE A 149 1.55 9.40 7.39
C PHE A 149 1.22 8.24 8.35
N VAL A 150 -0.07 7.90 8.50
CA VAL A 150 -0.54 6.82 9.36
C VAL A 150 -0.10 5.46 8.83
N GLU A 151 -0.32 5.18 7.55
CA GLU A 151 0.12 3.92 6.92
C GLU A 151 1.64 3.76 6.99
N ARG A 152 2.40 4.84 6.74
CA ARG A 152 3.87 4.80 6.79
C ARG A 152 4.39 4.51 8.18
N ARG A 153 3.80 5.13 9.21
CA ARG A 153 4.14 4.84 10.60
C ARG A 153 3.87 3.38 10.94
N ARG A 154 2.67 2.89 10.59
CA ARG A 154 2.28 1.50 10.84
C ARG A 154 3.14 0.51 10.05
N LEU A 155 3.52 0.84 8.82
CA LEU A 155 4.44 0.03 8.03
C LEU A 155 5.77 -0.13 8.76
N ARG A 156 6.37 0.98 9.23
CA ARG A 156 7.60 0.96 10.02
C ARG A 156 7.46 0.12 11.31
N GLU A 157 6.35 0.27 12.04
CA GLU A 157 6.09 -0.53 13.24
C GLU A 157 5.99 -2.03 12.94
N LEU A 158 5.52 -2.42 11.75
CA LEU A 158 5.34 -3.81 11.35
C LEU A 158 6.62 -4.48 10.85
N ILE A 159 7.52 -3.74 10.18
CA ILE A 159 8.65 -4.35 9.44
C ILE A 159 10.02 -3.73 9.75
N GLY A 160 10.09 -2.70 10.61
CA GLY A 160 11.33 -1.99 10.91
C GLY A 160 11.90 -1.18 9.73
N GLU A 161 13.07 -0.58 9.91
CA GLU A 161 13.75 0.17 8.84
C GLU A 161 14.32 -0.75 7.76
N ASP A 162 14.83 -1.94 8.12
CA ASP A 162 15.35 -2.90 7.14
C ASP A 162 14.27 -3.36 6.16
N GLY A 163 13.05 -3.64 6.67
CA GLY A 163 11.92 -3.98 5.82
C GLY A 163 11.50 -2.82 4.90
N ILE A 164 11.66 -1.57 5.36
CA ILE A 164 11.40 -0.38 4.55
C ILE A 164 12.41 -0.28 3.41
N ASP A 165 13.69 -0.56 3.67
CA ASP A 165 14.73 -0.52 2.66
C ASP A 165 14.54 -1.61 1.59
N ARG A 166 14.07 -2.80 1.98
CA ARG A 166 13.67 -3.85 1.03
C ARG A 166 12.53 -3.42 0.12
N ILE A 167 11.51 -2.74 0.66
CA ILE A 167 10.41 -2.21 -0.16
C ILE A 167 10.95 -1.14 -1.13
N ARG A 168 11.87 -0.28 -0.71
CA ARG A 168 12.53 0.69 -1.60
C ARG A 168 13.36 0.02 -2.69
N ALA A 169 13.94 -1.14 -2.42
CA ALA A 169 14.61 -1.97 -3.41
C ALA A 169 13.65 -2.66 -4.40
N GLY A 170 12.33 -2.48 -4.25
CA GLY A 170 11.29 -3.00 -5.13
C GLY A 170 10.70 -4.32 -4.67
N GLU A 171 11.04 -4.80 -3.48
CA GLU A 171 10.41 -6.00 -2.92
C GLU A 171 8.97 -5.74 -2.47
N GLY A 172 8.17 -6.82 -2.42
CA GLY A 172 6.86 -6.78 -1.79
C GLY A 172 6.96 -6.68 -0.27
N TYR A 173 5.80 -6.74 0.41
CA TYR A 173 5.75 -6.69 1.87
C TYR A 173 6.59 -7.81 2.52
N PRO A 174 7.66 -7.50 3.27
CA PRO A 174 8.61 -8.51 3.78
C PRO A 174 8.18 -9.10 5.14
N GLY A 175 7.23 -8.44 5.82
CA GLY A 175 6.81 -8.80 7.16
C GLY A 175 5.92 -10.03 7.24
N MET A 176 5.54 -10.33 8.48
CA MET A 176 4.61 -11.40 8.82
C MET A 176 3.23 -11.15 8.19
N ARG A 177 2.63 -12.19 7.62
CA ARG A 177 1.34 -12.12 6.93
C ARG A 177 0.60 -13.44 6.86
N THR A 178 -0.72 -13.36 6.74
CA THR A 178 -1.60 -14.51 6.48
C THR A 178 -2.64 -14.13 5.43
N ALA A 179 -3.19 -15.11 4.71
CA ALA A 179 -4.29 -14.88 3.79
C ALA A 179 -5.35 -15.97 3.83
N ILE A 180 -6.60 -15.57 3.68
CA ILE A 180 -7.76 -16.45 3.55
C ILE A 180 -8.46 -16.08 2.25
N SER A 181 -8.78 -17.06 1.40
CA SER A 181 -9.53 -16.78 0.19
C SER A 181 -11.00 -16.47 0.48
N ALA A 182 -11.71 -15.88 -0.47
CA ALA A 182 -13.12 -15.60 -0.36
C ALA A 182 -14.00 -16.86 -0.20
N GLU A 183 -13.47 -18.03 -0.57
CA GLU A 183 -14.12 -19.34 -0.40
C GLU A 183 -13.76 -20.00 0.95
N GLY A 184 -13.05 -19.30 1.83
CA GLY A 184 -12.72 -19.79 3.17
C GLY A 184 -11.53 -20.74 3.22
N ARG A 185 -10.71 -20.84 2.17
CA ARG A 185 -9.45 -21.59 2.23
C ARG A 185 -8.38 -20.75 2.93
N TRP A 186 -7.71 -21.32 3.94
CA TRP A 186 -6.53 -20.67 4.51
C TRP A 186 -5.35 -20.91 3.56
N VAL A 187 -4.83 -19.83 2.97
CA VAL A 187 -3.89 -19.90 1.83
C VAL A 187 -2.45 -19.96 2.32
N TYR A 188 -2.08 -19.09 3.25
CA TYR A 188 -0.73 -19.09 3.82
C TYR A 188 -0.69 -18.49 5.22
N PHE A 189 0.34 -18.86 5.97
CA PHE A 189 0.81 -18.13 7.14
C PHE A 189 2.34 -18.07 7.12
N VAL A 190 2.84 -16.86 6.88
CA VAL A 190 4.25 -16.56 6.72
C VAL A 190 4.68 -15.66 7.86
N LEU A 191 5.62 -16.14 8.67
CA LEU A 191 6.38 -15.32 9.59
C LEU A 191 7.40 -14.58 8.72
N GLY A 192 7.49 -13.26 8.86
CA GLY A 192 8.31 -12.43 7.99
C GLY A 192 9.74 -12.95 7.89
N GLN A 193 10.46 -12.50 6.87
CA GLN A 193 11.91 -12.68 6.93
C GLN A 193 12.40 -11.65 7.93
N ASP A 194 12.62 -12.09 9.16
CA ASP A 194 13.25 -11.28 10.19
C ASP A 194 14.54 -10.70 9.57
N GLY A 195 14.62 -9.38 9.48
CA GLY A 195 15.93 -8.73 9.42
C GLY A 195 16.59 -9.10 10.74
N GLU A 196 17.64 -9.91 10.67
CA GLU A 196 18.49 -10.16 11.83
C GLU A 196 18.98 -8.78 12.33
N GLU A 197 18.58 -8.39 13.55
CA GLU A 197 19.28 -7.34 14.31
C GLU A 197 20.65 -7.85 14.78
#